data_AF-A0A535KG98-F1
#
_entry.id   AF-A0A535KG98-F1
#
_cell.length_a   1.000
_cell.length_b   1.000
_cell.length_c   1.000
_cell.angle_alpha   90.00
_cell.angle_beta   90.00
_cell.angle_gamma   90.00
#
_symmetry.space_group_name_H-M   'P 1'
#
loop_
_entity.id
_entity.type
_entity.pdbx_description
1 polymer ?
#
loop_
_entity_poly.entity_id
_entity_poly.type
_entity_poly.pdbx_seq_one_letter_code
_entity_poly.pdbx_strand_id
1 'polypeptide(L)' 'VLGSGTVGTGCIREVGIEVQPWLQRGDVVELEIEGIGVLRNRIV' A
#
# COMPACT_ATOMS: atom_id res chain seq x y z
N VAL A 1 -14.06 -10.62 8.75
CA VAL A 1 -13.75 -9.42 7.93
C VAL A 1 -13.59 -9.88 6.50
N LEU A 2 -14.23 -9.22 5.54
CA LEU A 2 -14.06 -9.51 4.12
C LEU A 2 -13.16 -8.42 3.51
N GLY A 3 -12.19 -8.82 2.70
CA GLY A 3 -11.33 -7.90 1.95
C GLY A 3 -11.66 -7.95 0.46
N SER A 4 -11.58 -6.81 -0.23
CA SER A 4 -11.79 -6.73 -1.69
C SER A 4 -10.67 -7.38 -2.51
N GLY A 5 -9.51 -7.58 -1.92
CA GLY A 5 -8.26 -7.78 -2.65
C GLY A 5 -7.60 -6.46 -3.05
N THR A 6 -6.48 -6.55 -3.76
CA THR A 6 -5.81 -5.40 -4.37
C THR A 6 -6.68 -4.85 -5.51
N VAL A 7 -6.66 -3.52 -5.72
CA VAL A 7 -7.48 -2.84 -6.73
C VAL A 7 -6.56 -2.20 -7.77
N GLY A 8 -6.77 -2.50 -9.06
CA GLY A 8 -5.91 -2.02 -10.14
C GLY A 8 -4.48 -2.56 -10.01
N THR A 9 -3.48 -1.71 -10.20
CA THR A 9 -2.07 -1.99 -9.88
C THR A 9 -1.79 -1.74 -8.39
N GLY A 10 -2.59 -2.36 -7.52
CA GLY A 10 -2.71 -2.01 -6.11
C GLY A 10 -1.56 -2.49 -5.22
N CYS A 11 -0.57 -3.19 -5.76
CA CYS A 11 0.65 -3.54 -5.05
C CYS A 11 1.94 -3.34 -5.89
N ILE A 12 3.08 -3.26 -5.19
CA ILE A 12 4.40 -3.05 -5.79
C ILE A 12 4.72 -4.09 -6.88
N ARG A 13 4.25 -5.34 -6.68
CA ARG A 13 4.46 -6.42 -7.65
C ARG A 13 3.80 -6.13 -9.00
N GLU A 14 2.65 -5.44 -9.01
CA GLU A 14 1.87 -5.16 -10.22
C GLU A 14 2.40 -3.91 -10.94
N VAL A 15 2.84 -2.89 -10.20
CA VAL A 15 3.38 -1.64 -10.78
C VAL A 15 4.85 -1.78 -11.21
N GLY A 16 5.62 -2.68 -10.57
CA GLY A 16 7.01 -2.94 -10.87
C GLY A 16 8.01 -2.10 -10.05
N ILE A 17 9.18 -2.69 -9.77
CA ILE A 17 10.20 -2.09 -8.90
C ILE A 17 10.88 -0.85 -9.47
N GLU A 18 10.82 -0.66 -10.79
CA GLU A 18 11.29 0.54 -11.49
C GLU A 18 10.45 1.78 -11.12
N VAL A 19 9.18 1.58 -10.77
CA VAL A 19 8.28 2.66 -10.34
C VAL A 19 8.36 2.85 -8.82
N GLN A 20 8.37 1.75 -8.07
CA GLN A 20 8.42 1.76 -6.61
C GLN A 20 9.28 0.60 -6.10
N PRO A 21 10.44 0.86 -5.47
CA PRO A 21 11.23 -0.18 -4.84
C PRO A 21 10.46 -0.92 -3.74
N TRP A 22 10.90 -2.13 -3.41
CA TRP A 22 10.34 -2.87 -2.27
C TRP A 22 10.51 -2.08 -0.96
N LEU A 23 9.47 -2.16 -0.12
CA LEU A 23 9.47 -1.52 1.18
C LEU A 23 10.63 -1.99 2.05
N GLN A 24 11.23 -1.06 2.77
CA GLN A 24 12.31 -1.26 3.71
C GLN A 24 11.82 -1.05 5.14
N ARG A 25 12.59 -1.54 6.12
CA ARG A 25 12.32 -1.27 7.53
C ARG A 25 12.38 0.23 7.80
N GLY A 26 11.40 0.73 8.54
CA GLY A 26 11.23 2.14 8.85
C GLY A 26 10.30 2.89 7.89
N ASP A 27 10.00 2.33 6.71
CA ASP A 27 9.08 2.95 5.76
C ASP A 27 7.69 3.10 6.35
N VAL A 28 6.99 4.16 5.95
CA VAL A 28 5.60 4.43 6.31
C VAL A 28 4.73 4.25 5.07
N VAL A 29 3.70 3.43 5.18
CA VAL A 29 2.70 3.17 4.13
C VAL A 29 1.37 3.77 4.55
N GLU A 30 0.76 4.53 3.65
CA GLU A 30 -0.54 5.17 3.84
C GLU A 30 -1.50 4.71 2.75
N LEU A 31 -2.70 4.29 3.17
CA LEU A 31 -3.81 4.01 2.27
C LEU A 31 -4.96 4.94 2.65
N GLU A 32 -5.40 5.76 1.70
CA GLU A 32 -6.51 6.68 1.90
C GLU A 32 -7.71 6.27 1.05
N ILE A 33 -8.89 6.29 1.68
CA ILE A 33 -10.16 6.18 0.97
C ILE A 33 -11.03 7.37 1.38
N GLU A 34 -11.50 8.10 0.37
CA GLU A 34 -12.41 9.24 0.56
C GLU A 34 -13.63 8.82 1.37
N GLY A 35 -13.97 9.61 2.40
CA GLY A 35 -15.11 9.34 3.28
C GLY A 35 -14.90 8.23 4.32
N ILE A 36 -13.76 7.51 4.30
CA ILE A 36 -13.41 6.50 5.32
C ILE A 36 -12.22 6.97 6.16
N GLY A 37 -11.19 7.53 5.52
CA GLY A 37 -9.98 8.05 6.18
C GLY A 37 -8.70 7.37 5.74
N VAL A 38 -7.64 7.54 6.54
CA VAL A 38 -6.27 7.07 6.24
C VAL A 38 -5.86 5.94 7.17
N LEU A 39 -5.42 4.83 6.59
CA LEU A 39 -4.73 3.75 7.27
C LEU A 39 -3.20 3.94 7.12
N ARG A 40 -2.53 4.35 8.19
CA ARG A 40 -1.07 4.58 8.23
C ARG A 40 -0.38 3.49 9.05
N ASN A 41 0.63 2.83 8.47
CA ASN A 41 1.44 1.82 9.15
C ASN A 41 2.93 2.05 8.91
N ARG A 42 3.77 1.66 9.88
CA ARG A 42 5.22 1.62 9.72
C ARG A 42 5.69 0.18 9.54
N ILE A 43 6.59 -0.05 8.59
CA ILE A 43 7.27 -1.33 8.42
C ILE A 43 8.31 -1.49 9.53
N VAL A 44 8.14 -2.51 10.36
CA VAL A 44 8.97 -2.79 11.53
C VAL A 44 9.75 -4.08 11.41
#